data_AF-A0A524K6Z8-F1
#
_entry.id   AF-A0A524K6Z8-F1
#
_cell.length_a   1.000
_cell.length_b   1.000
_cell.length_c   1.000
_cell.angle_alpha   90.00
_cell.angle_beta   90.00
_cell.angle_gamma   90.00
#
_symmetry.space_group_name_H-M   'P 1'
#
loop_
_entity.id
_entity.type
_entity.pdbx_description
1 polymer ?
#
loop_
_entity_poly.entity_id
_entity_poly.type
_entity_poly.pdbx_seq_one_letter_code
_entity_poly.pdbx_strand_id
1 'polypeptide(L)'
;VGESPHDKIIKVQVRKISEYDTGNLNMVVMDAEGAEWFAIKHLISRPDIITVEMYSPGIQYTNPFEKEIREWMVANNYTQYFLSRGEDAVFVKDFDTLPNYKFVKEGT
;
A
#
# COMPACT_ATOMS: atom_id res chain seq x y z
N VAL A 1 15.61 -38.11 12.17
CA VAL A 1 14.43 -37.61 11.44
C VAL A 1 14.16 -36.22 11.99
N GLY A 2 14.62 -35.17 11.30
CA GLY A 2 14.38 -33.79 11.71
C GLY A 2 13.06 -33.34 11.10
N GLU A 3 12.22 -32.67 11.88
CA GLU A 3 10.99 -32.07 11.38
C GLU A 3 11.30 -31.15 10.19
N SER A 4 10.52 -31.29 9.12
CA SER A 4 10.53 -30.35 8.00
C SER A 4 10.14 -28.97 8.53
N PRO A 5 10.86 -27.88 8.19
CA PRO A 5 10.51 -26.54 8.63
C PRO A 5 9.10 -26.09 8.18
N HIS A 6 8.48 -26.80 7.23
CA HIS A 6 7.15 -26.52 6.71
C HIS A 6 5.98 -26.91 7.65
N ASP A 7 6.24 -27.68 8.72
CA ASP A 7 5.18 -28.18 9.61
C ASP A 7 5.00 -27.33 10.89
N LYS A 8 5.76 -26.25 11.05
CA LYS A 8 5.66 -25.38 12.25
C LYS A 8 4.55 -24.35 12.08
N ILE A 9 3.45 -24.56 12.80
CA ILE A 9 2.41 -23.55 12.98
C ILE A 9 2.95 -22.44 13.88
N ILE A 10 3.26 -21.29 13.29
CA ILE A 10 3.60 -20.07 14.02
C ILE A 10 2.32 -19.29 14.25
N LYS A 11 1.95 -19.09 15.52
CA LYS A 11 0.85 -18.20 15.90
C LYS A 11 1.38 -16.79 16.08
N VAL A 12 0.79 -15.84 15.38
CA VAL A 12 1.10 -14.41 15.51
C VAL A 12 -0.12 -13.64 16.00
N GLN A 13 0.10 -12.51 16.67
CA GLN A 13 -0.97 -11.56 16.98
C GLN A 13 -1.16 -10.62 15.78
N VAL A 14 -2.40 -10.47 15.33
CA VAL A 14 -2.77 -9.52 14.28
C VAL A 14 -3.61 -8.42 14.93
N ARG A 15 -3.30 -7.17 14.60
CA ARG A 15 -3.98 -5.98 15.10
C ARG A 15 -4.34 -5.08 13.94
N LYS A 16 -5.40 -4.28 14.09
CA LYS A 16 -5.81 -3.34 13.05
C LYS A 16 -4.84 -2.17 13.01
N ILE A 17 -4.55 -1.65 11.82
CA ILE A 17 -3.73 -0.45 11.67
C ILE A 17 -4.33 0.75 12.43
N SER A 18 -5.66 0.83 12.55
CA SER A 18 -6.36 1.85 13.35
C SER A 18 -6.01 1.85 14.84
N GLU A 19 -5.38 0.80 15.37
CA GLU A 19 -4.86 0.79 16.75
C GLU A 19 -3.57 1.62 16.91
N TYR A 20 -2.87 1.89 15.81
CA TYR A 20 -1.58 2.59 15.78
C TYR A 20 -1.62 3.90 15.00
N ASP A 21 -2.51 3.97 14.01
CA ASP A 21 -2.70 5.14 13.17
C ASP A 21 -3.50 6.22 13.91
N THR A 22 -2.81 7.24 14.40
CA THR A 22 -3.41 8.38 15.13
C THR A 22 -3.99 9.47 14.22
N GLY A 23 -4.07 9.26 12.91
CA GLY A 23 -4.64 10.22 11.96
C GLY A 23 -3.67 11.28 11.45
N ASN A 24 -2.37 11.10 11.67
CA ASN A 24 -1.29 12.05 11.34
C ASN A 24 -0.17 11.44 10.48
N LEU A 25 -0.37 10.27 9.87
CA LEU A 25 0.60 9.70 8.94
C LEU A 25 0.61 10.53 7.65
N ASN A 26 1.81 10.94 7.21
CA ASN A 26 1.99 11.63 5.93
C ASN A 26 2.23 10.65 4.77
N MET A 27 2.77 9.47 5.06
CA MET A 27 3.08 8.45 4.05
C MET A 27 2.89 7.06 4.62
N VAL A 28 2.43 6.13 3.78
CA VAL A 28 2.39 4.70 4.11
C VAL A 28 2.91 3.89 2.92
N VAL A 29 3.72 2.87 3.20
CA VAL A 29 4.21 1.88 2.24
C VAL A 29 3.71 0.52 2.70
N MET A 30 2.98 -0.19 1.85
CA MET A 30 2.38 -1.48 2.18
C MET A 30 2.84 -2.56 1.21
N ASP A 31 3.41 -3.60 1.80
CA ASP A 31 3.76 -4.87 1.19
C ASP A 31 3.40 -5.94 2.24
N ALA A 32 2.29 -6.63 2.00
CA ALA A 32 1.69 -7.57 2.93
C ALA A 32 1.14 -8.82 2.20
N GLU A 33 1.66 -9.10 1.01
CA GLU A 33 1.39 -10.31 0.22
C GLU A 33 -0.12 -10.56 0.06
N GLY A 34 -0.89 -9.51 -0.25
CA GLY A 34 -2.34 -9.57 -0.52
C GLY A 34 -3.23 -9.15 0.65
N ALA A 35 -2.65 -8.73 1.78
CA ALA A 35 -3.39 -8.26 2.95
C ALA A 35 -3.53 -6.72 3.03
N GLU A 36 -3.03 -5.98 2.05
CA GLU A 36 -2.96 -4.50 2.02
C GLU A 36 -4.35 -3.88 2.18
N TRP A 37 -5.37 -4.47 1.56
CA TRP A 37 -6.75 -4.00 1.69
C TRP A 37 -7.24 -3.96 3.14
N PHE A 38 -6.84 -4.93 3.97
CA PHE A 38 -7.24 -4.98 5.37
C PHE A 38 -6.56 -3.90 6.21
N ALA A 39 -5.40 -3.40 5.78
CA ALA A 39 -4.81 -2.19 6.33
C ALA A 39 -5.53 -0.95 5.78
N ILE A 40 -5.65 -0.80 4.46
CA ILE A 40 -6.20 0.40 3.79
C ILE A 40 -7.61 0.74 4.28
N LYS A 41 -8.52 -0.24 4.32
CA LYS A 41 -9.90 0.01 4.73
C LYS A 41 -10.05 0.43 6.21
N HIS A 42 -8.99 0.26 7.00
CA HIS A 42 -8.92 0.62 8.41
C HIS A 42 -7.92 1.76 8.69
N LEU A 43 -7.32 2.37 7.67
CA LEU A 43 -6.54 3.59 7.84
C LEU A 43 -7.44 4.72 8.36
N ILE A 44 -7.01 5.36 9.44
CA ILE A 44 -7.62 6.57 9.99
C ILE A 44 -7.02 7.77 9.27
N SER A 45 -5.69 7.81 9.16
CA SER A 45 -4.97 8.78 8.36
C SER A 45 -5.45 8.74 6.92
N ARG A 46 -5.39 9.91 6.29
CA ARG A 46 -5.51 10.06 4.83
C ARG A 46 -4.17 10.62 4.35
N PRO A 47 -3.10 9.79 4.42
CA PRO A 47 -1.74 10.23 4.15
C PRO A 47 -1.63 10.82 2.75
N ASP A 48 -0.62 11.65 2.53
CA ASP A 48 -0.41 12.33 1.26
C ASP A 48 0.05 11.33 0.19
N ILE A 49 0.78 10.30 0.58
CA ILE A 49 1.30 9.24 -0.30
C ILE A 49 0.97 7.87 0.28
N ILE A 50 0.43 6.97 -0.54
CA ILE A 50 0.26 5.55 -0.23
C ILE A 50 0.91 4.73 -1.33
N THR A 51 1.84 3.84 -0.99
CA THR A 51 2.34 2.84 -1.94
C THR A 51 1.79 1.47 -1.56
N VAL A 52 1.39 0.71 -2.58
CA VAL A 52 0.76 -0.60 -2.43
C VAL A 52 1.37 -1.54 -3.45
N GLU A 53 1.84 -2.71 -3.01
CA GLU A 53 2.18 -3.79 -3.92
C GLU A 53 0.90 -4.29 -4.60
N MET A 54 0.79 -4.06 -5.91
CA MET A 54 -0.42 -4.38 -6.68
C MET A 54 -0.19 -5.51 -7.67
N TYR A 55 1.02 -5.62 -8.20
CA TYR A 55 1.38 -6.71 -9.10
C TYR A 55 2.87 -7.00 -9.01
N SER A 56 3.28 -8.23 -9.31
CA SER A 56 4.68 -8.53 -9.54
C SER A 56 4.83 -9.42 -10.77
N PRO A 57 5.39 -8.92 -11.88
CA PRO A 57 5.51 -9.69 -13.12
C PRO A 57 6.46 -10.87 -12.99
N GLY A 58 7.50 -10.73 -12.15
CA GLY A 58 8.51 -11.76 -11.95
C GLY A 58 7.96 -13.02 -11.29
N ILE A 59 6.90 -12.90 -10.49
CA ILE A 59 6.27 -14.00 -9.75
C ILE A 59 4.78 -14.19 -10.08
N GLN A 60 4.27 -13.52 -11.12
CA GLN A 60 2.86 -13.57 -11.55
C GLN A 60 1.87 -13.27 -10.43
N TYR A 61 2.18 -12.27 -9.60
CA TYR A 61 1.31 -11.82 -8.53
C TYR A 61 0.38 -10.71 -9.01
N THR A 62 -0.85 -10.73 -8.53
CA THR A 62 -1.81 -9.63 -8.63
C THR A 62 -2.58 -9.58 -7.31
N ASN A 63 -2.66 -8.38 -6.74
CA ASN A 63 -3.35 -8.20 -5.47
C ASN A 63 -4.82 -8.63 -5.59
N PRO A 64 -5.31 -9.58 -4.77
CA PRO A 64 -6.67 -10.09 -4.88
C PRO A 64 -7.75 -9.05 -4.60
N PHE A 65 -7.38 -7.93 -3.96
CA PHE A 65 -8.27 -6.82 -3.63
C PHE A 65 -7.94 -5.57 -4.46
N GLU A 66 -7.28 -5.72 -5.61
CA GLU A 66 -6.90 -4.60 -6.48
C GLU A 66 -8.08 -3.66 -6.74
N LYS A 67 -9.27 -4.22 -7.01
CA LYS A 67 -10.46 -3.44 -7.31
C LYS A 67 -10.87 -2.57 -6.11
N GLU A 68 -10.99 -3.16 -4.94
CA GLU A 68 -11.38 -2.49 -3.70
C GLU A 68 -10.38 -1.41 -3.31
N ILE A 69 -9.09 -1.69 -3.49
CA ILE A 69 -8.00 -0.73 -3.26
C ILE A 69 -8.19 0.48 -4.18
N ARG A 70 -8.35 0.27 -5.48
CA ARG A 70 -8.55 1.35 -6.46
C ARG A 70 -9.81 2.16 -6.18
N GLU A 71 -10.93 1.50 -5.88
CA GLU A 71 -12.18 2.17 -5.55
C GLU A 71 -12.05 3.03 -4.29
N TRP A 72 -11.37 2.52 -3.26
CA TRP A 72 -11.09 3.29 -2.04
C TRP A 72 -10.19 4.50 -2.32
N MET A 73 -9.15 4.34 -3.13
CA MET A 73 -8.25 5.44 -3.50
C MET A 73 -9.01 6.55 -4.22
N VAL A 74 -9.83 6.21 -5.21
CA VAL A 74 -10.67 7.18 -5.93
C VAL A 74 -11.66 7.86 -4.98
N ALA A 75 -12.35 7.10 -4.12
CA ALA A 75 -13.30 7.65 -3.16
C ALA A 75 -12.65 8.59 -2.12
N ASN A 76 -11.33 8.53 -1.94
CA ASN A 76 -10.59 9.37 -1.01
C ASN A 76 -9.66 10.40 -1.70
N ASN A 77 -9.93 10.71 -2.99
CA ASN A 77 -9.23 11.74 -3.78
C ASN A 77 -7.73 11.47 -3.98
N TYR A 78 -7.37 10.20 -4.21
CA TYR A 78 -6.03 9.82 -4.62
C TYR A 78 -5.95 9.62 -6.14
N THR A 79 -4.83 10.05 -6.72
CA THR A 79 -4.45 9.77 -8.10
C THR A 79 -3.31 8.76 -8.13
N GLN A 80 -3.39 7.78 -9.02
CA GLN A 80 -2.35 6.77 -9.18
C GLN A 80 -1.23 7.22 -10.12
N TYR A 81 0.00 6.98 -9.68
CA TYR A 81 1.26 7.14 -10.39
C TYR A 81 1.96 5.78 -10.43
N PHE A 82 2.55 5.48 -11.57
CA PHE A 82 3.38 4.30 -11.74
C PHE A 82 4.83 4.74 -11.84
N LEU A 83 5.69 4.22 -10.95
CA LEU A 83 7.13 4.24 -11.18
C LEU A 83 7.46 3.10 -12.15
N SER A 84 8.41 3.33 -13.05
CA SER A 84 8.63 2.57 -14.30
C SER A 84 9.01 1.10 -14.17
N ARG A 85 8.99 0.52 -12.96
CA ARG A 85 9.27 -0.90 -12.71
C ARG A 85 8.02 -1.74 -12.43
N GLY A 86 6.85 -1.11 -12.42
CA GLY A 86 5.57 -1.80 -12.52
C GLY A 86 5.08 -2.48 -11.26
N GLU A 87 5.93 -2.81 -10.28
CA GLU A 87 5.56 -3.66 -9.14
C GLU A 87 4.60 -2.96 -8.15
N ASP A 88 4.97 -1.74 -7.73
CA ASP A 88 4.17 -0.95 -6.79
C ASP A 88 3.31 0.11 -7.48
N ALA A 89 2.08 0.25 -7.00
CA ALA A 89 1.24 1.40 -7.30
C ALA A 89 1.47 2.51 -6.26
N VAL A 90 1.81 3.71 -6.73
CA VAL A 90 1.97 4.90 -5.88
C VAL A 90 0.72 5.76 -6.03
N PHE A 91 -0.04 5.91 -4.96
CA PHE A 91 -1.21 6.78 -4.89
C PHE A 91 -0.85 8.06 -4.17
N VAL A 92 -1.19 9.20 -4.76
CA VAL A 92 -0.92 10.52 -4.17
C VAL A 92 -2.22 11.29 -4.05
N LYS A 93 -2.44 11.86 -2.87
CA LYS A 93 -3.59 12.71 -2.58
C LYS A 93 -3.47 14.01 -3.38
N ASP A 94 -4.56 14.43 -4.00
CA ASP A 94 -4.67 15.56 -4.93
C ASP A 94 -3.56 16.64 -4.80
N PHE A 95 -2.72 16.75 -5.83
CA PHE A 95 -1.50 17.57 -5.85
C PHE A 95 -1.74 19.06 -5.64
N ASP A 96 -2.90 19.55 -6.08
CA ASP A 96 -3.26 20.94 -5.93
C ASP A 96 -3.38 21.34 -4.45
N THR A 97 -3.41 20.34 -3.55
CA THR A 97 -3.54 20.51 -2.10
C THR A 97 -2.25 20.28 -1.31
N LEU A 98 -1.15 19.89 -1.97
CA LEU A 98 0.11 19.51 -1.31
C LEU A 98 1.22 20.58 -1.52
N PRO A 99 1.26 21.65 -0.69
CA PRO A 99 2.16 22.81 -0.90
C PRO A 99 3.65 22.50 -0.76
N ASN A 100 4.00 21.34 -0.19
CA ASN A 100 5.37 21.00 0.21
C ASN A 100 6.06 19.97 -0.68
N TYR A 101 5.38 19.45 -1.70
CA TYR A 101 5.94 18.43 -2.58
C TYR A 101 6.22 19.01 -3.97
N LYS A 102 7.44 18.81 -4.47
CA LYS A 102 7.82 19.11 -5.86
C LYS A 102 8.26 17.82 -6.52
N PHE A 103 7.59 17.42 -7.60
CA PHE A 103 8.09 16.35 -8.44
C PHE A 103 9.26 16.87 -9.25
N VAL A 104 10.44 16.32 -9.01
CA VAL A 104 11.58 16.50 -9.89
C VAL A 104 11.51 15.37 -10.90
N LYS A 105 11.22 15.70 -12.15
CA LYS A 105 11.41 14.75 -13.25
C LYS A 105 12.92 14.59 -13.44
N GLU A 106 13.49 13.44 -13.08
CA GLU A 106 14.88 13.15 -13.42
C GLU A 106 15.02 13.05 -14.94
N GLY A 107 15.93 13.84 -15.52
CA GLY A 107 16.35 13.76 -16.92
C GLY A 107 15.71 14.78 -17.86
N THR A 108 16.33 15.97 -17.94
CA THR A 108 16.49 16.75 -19.18
C THR A 108 17.97 16.95 -19.42
#